data_AF-A0A0A2E0Z7-F1
#
_entry.id   AF-A0A0A2E0Z7-F1
#
_cell.length_a   1.000
_cell.length_b   1.000
_cell.length_c   1.000
_cell.angle_alpha   90.00
_cell.angle_beta   90.00
_cell.angle_gamma   90.00
#
_symmetry.space_group_name_H-M   'P 1'
#
loop_
_entity.id
_entity.type
_entity.pdbx_description
1 polymer ?
#
loop_
_entity_poly.entity_id
_entity_poly.type
_entity_poly.pdbx_seq_one_letter_code
_entity_poly.pdbx_strand_id
1 'polypeptide(L)'
;MRQQKKQIGRSLIGIITSTALACITSELTIPILRELLHDLSIGMAVDLTQQLSPTRLKEYILGAHPSQMGRELQRLFLSSTTDALDNILTLYLETTSDRHDRRRAKRAIRTLVKQLSHKQQHQLLDDLENKEIAMRFTCPETEGETALEAYLSQQLQTSSDLPKGLKQMITQHLSPQVQLCFGHNLGQGHHREAWISYERTLLEEIYHRLAEGQPPLASAPIELHIPELEGRLGKVLARRLRGIEEREDKLIHLSSETHLSVRQLLQQNQSHRRQIRTMMLGLYLLVLALAGTLSYWAYDRRQASFDLCIQIHGWLGRDHHLIQGEASLRVELGEEIRVLDIDRHGRVFLSHLPASLAGKSISVHISQPEGMPYYSLQESMLLDPKRYIHYLEASIVGLDRLDGLVRNALTGDEIVGAEVYMAGERIHTDRHGRFTLFISKQRQALKQQISVSKTGFERYTRSIPMVGIDPTTIFLEPKHTTGQQAQDL
;
A
#
# COMPACT_ATOMS: atom_id res chain seq x y z
N MET A 1 1.77 -5.10 -17.96
CA MET A 1 0.58 -4.41 -17.38
C MET A 1 0.43 -4.48 -15.86
N ARG A 2 0.42 -5.64 -15.18
CA ARG A 2 0.16 -5.69 -13.72
C ARG A 2 1.19 -4.95 -12.85
N GLN A 3 2.49 -5.06 -13.16
CA GLN A 3 3.53 -4.31 -12.43
C GLN A 3 3.45 -2.80 -12.68
N GLN A 4 3.06 -2.38 -13.89
CA GLN A 4 2.93 -0.98 -14.25
C GLN A 4 1.66 -0.34 -13.66
N LYS A 5 0.54 -1.08 -13.60
CA LYS A 5 -0.65 -0.66 -12.81
C LYS A 5 -0.30 -0.51 -11.33
N LYS A 6 0.57 -1.36 -10.79
CA LYS A 6 1.12 -1.20 -9.44
C LYS A 6 2.04 0.01 -9.31
N GLN A 7 2.84 0.35 -10.33
CA GLN A 7 3.75 1.49 -10.31
C GLN A 7 3.01 2.82 -10.45
N ILE A 8 2.01 2.90 -11.34
CA ILE A 8 1.12 4.05 -11.48
C ILE A 8 0.29 4.20 -10.19
N GLY A 9 -0.25 3.12 -9.64
CA GLY A 9 -0.95 3.15 -8.36
C GLY A 9 -0.06 3.61 -7.20
N ARG A 10 1.20 3.20 -7.15
CA ARG A 10 2.18 3.66 -6.14
C ARG A 10 2.54 5.14 -6.32
N SER A 11 2.67 5.61 -7.56
CA SER A 11 2.93 7.02 -7.87
C SER A 11 1.73 7.90 -7.47
N LEU A 12 0.51 7.46 -7.81
CA LEU A 12 -0.74 8.14 -7.44
C LEU A 12 -0.92 8.19 -5.92
N ILE A 13 -0.69 7.06 -5.23
CA ILE A 13 -0.73 7.01 -3.76
C ILE A 13 0.33 7.95 -3.20
N GLY A 14 1.56 7.94 -3.73
CA GLY A 14 2.66 8.82 -3.32
C GLY A 14 2.28 10.30 -3.41
N ILE A 15 1.76 10.74 -4.55
CA ILE A 15 1.32 12.12 -4.80
C ILE A 15 0.13 12.48 -3.90
N ILE A 16 -0.86 11.61 -3.73
CA ILE A 16 -1.98 11.86 -2.82
C ILE A 16 -1.48 11.97 -1.38
N THR A 17 -0.57 11.09 -0.95
CA THR A 17 -0.01 11.14 0.40
C THR A 17 0.89 12.35 0.63
N SER A 18 1.71 12.78 -0.33
CA SER A 18 2.54 13.97 -0.18
C SER A 18 1.72 15.25 -0.18
N THR A 19 0.66 15.31 -1.01
CA THR A 19 -0.26 16.45 -1.05
C THR A 19 -1.11 16.51 0.23
N ALA A 20 -1.62 15.38 0.71
CA ALA A 20 -2.34 15.31 1.98
C ALA A 20 -1.43 15.68 3.15
N LEU A 21 -0.17 15.23 3.14
CA LEU A 21 0.81 15.59 4.17
C LEU A 21 1.12 17.08 4.15
N ALA A 22 1.33 17.67 2.97
CA ALA A 22 1.52 19.12 2.81
C ALA A 22 0.30 19.93 3.28
N CYS A 23 -0.92 19.44 2.99
CA CYS A 23 -2.18 20.04 3.45
C CYS A 23 -2.37 19.95 4.97
N ILE A 24 -1.81 18.93 5.63
CA ILE A 24 -1.86 18.77 7.08
C ILE A 24 -0.82 19.67 7.76
N THR A 25 0.33 19.89 7.13
CA THR A 25 1.45 20.64 7.74
C THR A 25 1.40 22.14 7.53
N SER A 26 0.64 22.62 6.56
CA SER A 26 0.47 24.06 6.30
C SER A 26 -1.01 24.38 6.41
N GLU A 27 -1.37 25.32 7.28
CA GLU A 27 -2.74 25.78 7.56
C GLU A 27 -3.40 26.38 6.30
N LEU A 28 -3.72 25.51 5.33
CA LEU A 28 -4.07 25.90 3.98
C LEU A 28 -5.54 26.29 3.91
N THR A 29 -5.78 27.52 3.48
CA THR A 29 -7.12 28.01 3.17
C THR A 29 -7.66 27.32 1.91
N ILE A 30 -8.99 27.15 1.84
CA ILE A 30 -9.72 26.51 0.73
C ILE A 30 -9.33 27.03 -0.69
N PRO A 31 -9.00 28.32 -0.91
CA PRO A 31 -8.56 28.81 -2.22
C PRO A 31 -7.24 28.17 -2.69
N ILE A 32 -6.28 27.98 -1.79
CA ILE A 32 -4.96 27.43 -2.13
C ILE A 32 -5.07 25.93 -2.42
N LEU A 33 -5.97 25.21 -1.72
CA LEU A 33 -6.28 23.81 -2.02
C LEU A 33 -6.88 23.65 -3.43
N ARG A 34 -7.71 24.60 -3.87
CA ARG A 34 -8.31 24.59 -5.21
C ARG A 34 -7.27 24.86 -6.30
N GLU A 35 -6.34 25.78 -6.05
CA GLU A 35 -5.22 26.07 -6.96
C GLU A 35 -4.27 24.87 -7.07
N LEU A 36 -3.91 24.26 -5.92
CA LEU A 36 -3.13 23.01 -5.87
C LEU A 36 -3.80 21.86 -6.62
N LEU A 37 -5.12 21.67 -6.48
CA LEU A 37 -5.85 20.63 -7.19
C LEU A 37 -5.91 20.89 -8.70
N HIS A 38 -5.98 22.15 -9.11
CA HIS A 38 -5.95 22.53 -10.52
C HIS A 38 -4.57 22.26 -11.12
N ASP A 39 -3.50 22.67 -10.43
CA ASP A 39 -2.12 22.45 -10.86
C ASP A 39 -1.71 20.97 -10.81
N LEU A 40 -2.23 20.20 -9.85
CA LEU A 40 -2.07 18.74 -9.82
C LEU A 40 -2.81 18.07 -10.97
N SER A 41 -4.00 18.54 -11.36
CA SER A 41 -4.74 17.97 -12.47
C SER A 41 -4.06 18.23 -13.82
N ILE A 42 -3.50 19.43 -14.00
CA ILE A 42 -2.71 19.79 -15.19
C ILE A 42 -1.36 19.07 -15.16
N GLY A 43 -0.66 19.08 -14.03
CA GLY A 43 0.61 18.39 -13.85
C GLY A 43 0.51 16.89 -14.06
N MET A 44 -0.54 16.23 -13.53
CA MET A 44 -0.79 14.82 -13.79
C MET A 44 -1.13 14.53 -15.25
N ALA A 45 -1.87 15.40 -15.94
CA ALA A 45 -2.15 15.25 -17.37
C ALA A 45 -0.89 15.43 -18.22
N VAL A 46 -0.02 16.39 -17.86
CA VAL A 46 1.26 16.64 -18.53
C VAL A 46 2.25 15.50 -18.26
N ASP A 47 2.37 15.02 -17.02
CA ASP A 47 3.24 13.89 -16.69
C ASP A 47 2.73 12.57 -17.28
N LEU A 48 1.41 12.33 -17.33
CA LEU A 48 0.86 11.17 -18.04
C LEU A 48 1.19 11.22 -19.53
N THR A 49 1.07 12.40 -20.15
CA THR A 49 1.33 12.58 -21.59
C THR A 49 2.82 12.55 -21.92
N GLN A 50 3.70 12.95 -20.99
CA GLN A 50 5.16 12.87 -21.16
C GLN A 50 5.73 11.48 -20.84
N GLN A 51 5.17 10.73 -19.89
CA GLN A 51 5.68 9.41 -19.50
C GLN A 51 5.09 8.25 -20.32
N LEU A 52 3.90 8.41 -20.90
CA LEU A 52 3.33 7.40 -21.78
C LEU A 52 3.82 7.62 -23.20
N SER A 53 4.53 6.63 -23.75
CA SER A 53 4.84 6.64 -25.19
C SER A 53 3.55 6.84 -26.00
N PRO A 54 3.58 7.55 -27.14
CA PRO A 54 2.38 7.81 -27.95
C PRO A 54 1.57 6.55 -28.27
N THR A 55 2.25 5.42 -28.42
CA THR A 55 1.66 4.08 -28.61
C THR A 55 0.84 3.59 -27.42
N ARG A 56 1.29 3.83 -26.18
CA ARG A 56 0.60 3.43 -24.96
C ARG A 56 -0.54 4.36 -24.59
N LEU A 57 -0.42 5.64 -24.90
CA LEU A 57 -1.52 6.59 -24.77
C LEU A 57 -2.66 6.21 -25.72
N LYS A 58 -2.33 5.83 -26.97
CA LYS A 58 -3.32 5.28 -27.93
C LYS A 58 -3.95 3.99 -27.42
N GLU A 59 -3.17 3.07 -26.85
CA GLU A 59 -3.70 1.84 -26.24
C GLU A 59 -4.67 2.14 -25.09
N TYR A 60 -4.37 3.13 -24.25
CA TYR A 60 -5.23 3.53 -23.14
C TYR A 60 -6.53 4.19 -23.61
N ILE A 61 -6.47 5.06 -24.62
CA ILE A 61 -7.64 5.77 -25.16
C ILE A 61 -8.54 4.82 -25.94
N LEU A 62 -7.96 3.97 -26.78
CA LEU A 62 -8.69 3.06 -27.66
C LEU A 62 -9.07 1.75 -26.98
N GLY A 63 -8.46 1.44 -25.83
CA GLY A 63 -8.67 0.20 -25.09
C GLY A 63 -8.01 -1.03 -25.70
N ALA A 64 -7.24 -0.88 -26.78
CA ALA A 64 -6.57 -1.96 -27.50
C ALA A 64 -5.24 -1.48 -28.10
N HIS A 65 -4.26 -2.38 -28.21
CA HIS A 65 -2.95 -2.03 -28.77
C HIS A 65 -3.05 -1.80 -30.29
N PRO A 66 -2.56 -0.68 -30.85
CA PRO A 66 -2.74 -0.35 -32.27
C PRO A 66 -2.24 -1.41 -33.26
N SER A 67 -1.21 -2.17 -32.89
CA SER A 67 -0.67 -3.26 -33.73
C SER A 67 -1.48 -4.56 -33.70
N GLN A 68 -2.45 -4.69 -32.78
CA GLN A 68 -3.27 -5.89 -32.63
C GLN A 68 -4.67 -5.71 -33.24
N MET A 69 -5.13 -4.47 -33.40
CA MET A 69 -6.45 -4.13 -33.94
C MET A 69 -6.75 -4.81 -35.29
N GLY A 70 -5.80 -4.75 -36.23
CA GLY A 70 -5.95 -5.43 -37.52
C GLY A 70 -6.10 -6.95 -37.38
N ARG A 71 -5.31 -7.57 -36.49
CA ARG A 71 -5.40 -9.01 -36.25
C ARG A 71 -6.73 -9.42 -35.62
N GLU A 72 -7.31 -8.59 -34.75
CA GLU A 72 -8.64 -8.87 -34.19
C GLU A 72 -9.73 -8.77 -35.26
N LEU A 73 -9.64 -7.80 -36.18
CA LEU A 73 -10.57 -7.69 -37.31
C LEU A 73 -10.51 -8.92 -38.22
N GLN A 74 -9.30 -9.35 -38.59
CA GLN A 74 -9.08 -10.54 -39.41
C GLN A 74 -9.53 -11.83 -38.68
N ARG A 75 -9.28 -11.96 -37.37
CA ARG A 75 -9.79 -13.09 -36.57
C ARG A 75 -11.30 -13.12 -36.52
N LEU A 76 -11.94 -11.96 -36.35
CA LEU A 76 -13.39 -11.85 -36.37
C LEU A 76 -13.95 -12.29 -37.72
N PHE A 77 -13.31 -11.87 -38.81
CA PHE A 77 -13.68 -12.26 -40.18
C PHE A 77 -13.57 -13.78 -40.40
N LEU A 78 -12.47 -14.41 -39.93
CA LEU A 78 -12.31 -15.86 -39.99
C LEU A 78 -13.36 -16.60 -39.15
N SER A 79 -13.64 -16.13 -37.93
CA SER A 79 -14.71 -16.69 -37.08
C SER A 79 -16.07 -16.58 -37.75
N SER A 80 -16.36 -15.45 -38.38
CA SER A 80 -17.61 -15.22 -39.10
C SER A 80 -17.72 -16.11 -40.34
N THR A 81 -16.59 -16.48 -40.94
CA THR A 81 -16.55 -17.45 -42.04
C THR A 81 -16.83 -18.87 -41.57
N THR A 82 -16.34 -19.26 -40.39
CA THR A 82 -16.69 -20.56 -39.80
C THR A 82 -18.18 -20.63 -39.46
N ASP A 83 -18.75 -19.56 -38.91
CA ASP A 83 -20.18 -19.47 -38.60
C ASP A 83 -21.03 -19.54 -39.89
N ALA A 84 -20.60 -18.85 -40.94
CA ALA A 84 -21.26 -18.88 -42.25
C ALA A 84 -21.29 -20.28 -42.87
N LEU A 85 -20.19 -21.05 -42.74
CA LEU A 85 -20.12 -22.42 -43.23
C LEU A 85 -21.05 -23.37 -42.45
N ASP A 86 -21.19 -23.17 -41.14
CA ASP A 86 -22.15 -23.91 -40.32
C ASP A 86 -23.60 -23.57 -40.67
N ASN A 87 -23.89 -22.30 -40.99
CA ASN A 87 -25.20 -21.89 -41.52
C ASN A 87 -25.51 -22.55 -42.87
N ILE A 88 -24.55 -22.55 -43.80
CA ILE A 88 -24.71 -23.23 -45.11
C ILE A 88 -24.91 -24.72 -44.93
N LEU A 89 -24.14 -25.36 -44.04
CA LEU A 89 -24.32 -26.77 -43.73
C LEU A 89 -25.73 -27.04 -43.22
N THR A 90 -26.26 -26.18 -42.35
CA THR A 90 -27.63 -26.31 -41.82
C THR A 90 -28.66 -26.25 -42.96
N LEU A 91 -28.57 -25.24 -43.84
CA LEU A 91 -29.45 -25.10 -45.00
C LEU A 91 -29.33 -26.30 -45.97
N TYR A 92 -28.12 -26.81 -46.20
CA TYR A 92 -27.91 -27.98 -47.03
C TYR A 92 -28.54 -29.24 -46.43
N LEU A 93 -28.41 -29.42 -45.11
CA LEU A 93 -28.98 -30.57 -44.41
C LEU A 93 -30.50 -30.55 -44.39
N GLU A 94 -31.14 -29.38 -44.50
CA GLU A 94 -32.60 -29.24 -44.62
C GLU A 94 -33.10 -29.54 -46.04
N THR A 95 -32.32 -29.20 -47.05
CA THR A 95 -32.68 -29.39 -48.46
C THR A 95 -32.39 -30.80 -48.98
N THR A 96 -31.40 -31.50 -48.42
CA THR A 96 -31.04 -32.87 -48.86
C THR A 96 -31.74 -33.97 -48.04
N SER A 97 -32.39 -34.90 -48.75
CA SER A 97 -33.04 -36.06 -48.15
C SER A 97 -32.09 -37.26 -47.95
N ASP A 98 -30.94 -37.30 -48.65
CA ASP A 98 -30.03 -38.45 -48.57
C ASP A 98 -29.17 -38.41 -47.29
N ARG A 99 -29.39 -39.40 -46.41
CA ARG A 99 -28.66 -39.57 -45.14
C ARG A 99 -27.15 -39.72 -45.32
N HIS A 100 -26.70 -40.33 -46.42
CA HIS A 100 -25.28 -40.54 -46.68
C HIS A 100 -24.59 -39.24 -47.09
N ASP A 101 -25.20 -38.46 -47.97
CA ASP A 101 -24.75 -37.11 -48.32
C ASP A 101 -24.72 -36.17 -47.12
N ARG A 102 -25.73 -36.23 -46.23
CA ARG A 102 -25.73 -35.46 -44.97
C ARG A 102 -24.51 -35.78 -44.09
N ARG A 103 -24.09 -37.05 -44.02
CA ARG A 103 -22.91 -37.46 -43.24
C ARG A 103 -21.61 -37.00 -43.90
N ARG A 104 -21.51 -37.11 -45.23
CA ARG A 104 -20.35 -36.63 -46.00
C ARG A 104 -20.19 -35.11 -45.86
N ALA A 105 -21.27 -34.35 -46.04
CA ALA A 105 -21.31 -32.91 -45.86
C ALA A 105 -20.83 -32.46 -44.47
N LYS A 106 -21.37 -33.07 -43.40
CA LYS A 106 -20.95 -32.77 -42.02
C LYS A 106 -19.47 -33.03 -41.79
N ARG A 107 -18.93 -34.14 -42.31
CA ARG A 107 -17.51 -34.46 -42.18
C ARG A 107 -16.65 -33.46 -42.95
N ALA A 108 -17.03 -33.14 -44.18
CA ALA A 108 -16.29 -32.24 -45.03
C ALA A 108 -16.22 -30.81 -44.47
N ILE A 109 -17.35 -30.24 -44.04
CA ILE A 109 -17.41 -28.91 -43.42
C ILE A 109 -16.60 -28.89 -42.12
N ARG A 110 -16.71 -29.91 -41.26
CA ARG A 110 -15.90 -29.99 -40.04
C ARG A 110 -14.41 -30.03 -40.33
N THR A 111 -13.99 -30.76 -41.37
CA THR A 111 -12.58 -30.79 -41.78
C THR A 111 -12.14 -29.41 -42.25
N LEU A 112 -12.96 -28.73 -43.05
CA LEU A 112 -12.67 -27.39 -43.57
C LEU A 112 -12.60 -26.34 -42.46
N VAL A 113 -13.56 -26.32 -41.53
CA VAL A 113 -13.55 -25.47 -40.32
C VAL A 113 -12.32 -25.78 -39.45
N LYS A 114 -11.95 -27.06 -39.31
CA LYS A 114 -10.73 -27.45 -38.58
C LYS A 114 -9.45 -26.96 -39.27
N GLN A 115 -9.40 -26.95 -40.59
CA GLN A 115 -8.27 -26.42 -41.36
C GLN A 115 -8.15 -24.89 -41.18
N LEU A 116 -9.27 -24.18 -41.28
CA LEU A 116 -9.34 -22.73 -41.03
C LEU A 116 -8.89 -22.35 -39.61
N SER A 117 -9.24 -23.16 -38.60
CA SER A 117 -8.93 -22.86 -37.19
C SER A 117 -7.53 -23.27 -36.71
N HIS A 118 -6.95 -24.36 -37.21
CA HIS A 118 -5.83 -25.00 -36.50
C HIS A 118 -4.46 -24.96 -37.19
N LYS A 119 -4.38 -24.74 -38.51
CA LYS A 119 -3.11 -24.93 -39.25
C LYS A 119 -2.72 -23.79 -40.19
N GLN A 120 -3.66 -22.95 -40.61
CA GLN A 120 -3.41 -21.86 -41.56
C GLN A 120 -3.87 -20.49 -41.08
N GLN A 121 -4.40 -20.39 -39.86
CA GLN A 121 -4.87 -19.12 -39.32
C GLN A 121 -3.78 -18.05 -39.43
N HIS A 122 -2.53 -18.32 -39.05
CA HIS A 122 -1.46 -17.33 -39.16
C HIS A 122 -1.12 -16.92 -40.60
N GLN A 123 -1.01 -17.88 -41.52
CA GLN A 123 -0.64 -17.59 -42.90
C GLN A 123 -1.78 -16.84 -43.63
N LEU A 124 -3.03 -17.29 -43.46
CA LEU A 124 -4.20 -16.62 -44.03
C LEU A 124 -4.42 -15.24 -43.42
N LEU A 125 -4.19 -15.06 -42.12
CA LEU A 125 -4.28 -13.75 -41.47
C LEU A 125 -3.23 -12.77 -42.02
N ASP A 126 -2.03 -13.23 -42.32
CA ASP A 126 -0.98 -12.37 -42.89
C ASP A 126 -1.29 -11.98 -44.35
N ASP A 127 -1.97 -12.86 -45.10
CA ASP A 127 -2.39 -12.61 -46.49
C ASP A 127 -3.70 -11.77 -46.60
N LEU A 128 -4.52 -11.70 -45.53
CA LEU A 128 -5.78 -10.96 -45.50
C LEU A 128 -5.56 -9.48 -45.16
N GLU A 129 -5.70 -8.59 -46.14
CA GLU A 129 -5.61 -7.16 -45.86
C GLU A 129 -6.87 -6.63 -45.15
N ASN A 130 -6.71 -5.83 -44.10
CA ASN A 130 -7.85 -5.22 -43.39
C ASN A 130 -8.74 -4.40 -44.32
N LYS A 131 -8.13 -3.73 -45.32
CA LYS A 131 -8.82 -2.95 -46.34
C LYS A 131 -9.77 -3.81 -47.16
N GLU A 132 -9.33 -4.99 -47.57
CA GLU A 132 -10.12 -5.96 -48.32
C GLU A 132 -11.33 -6.44 -47.51
N ILE A 133 -11.12 -6.78 -46.23
CA ILE A 133 -12.20 -7.19 -45.31
C ILE A 133 -13.26 -6.08 -45.18
N ALA A 134 -12.82 -4.85 -44.91
CA ALA A 134 -13.72 -3.72 -44.71
C ALA A 134 -14.51 -3.42 -45.99
N MET A 135 -13.83 -3.39 -47.14
CA MET A 135 -14.47 -3.12 -48.42
C MET A 135 -15.45 -4.20 -48.84
N ARG A 136 -15.14 -5.48 -48.58
CA ARG A 136 -16.04 -6.59 -48.93
C ARG A 136 -17.35 -6.56 -48.16
N PHE A 137 -17.33 -6.08 -46.91
CA PHE A 137 -18.54 -5.93 -46.11
C PHE A 137 -19.37 -4.71 -46.56
N THR A 138 -18.72 -3.60 -46.91
CA THR A 138 -19.41 -2.34 -47.23
C THR A 138 -19.85 -2.26 -48.70
N CYS A 139 -19.13 -2.93 -49.60
CA CYS A 139 -19.36 -2.94 -51.04
C CYS A 139 -19.34 -4.38 -51.56
N PRO A 140 -20.48 -5.11 -51.50
CA PRO A 140 -20.58 -6.47 -52.02
C PRO A 140 -20.25 -6.56 -53.52
N GLU A 141 -20.37 -5.47 -54.27
CA GLU A 141 -20.13 -5.37 -55.71
C GLU A 141 -18.66 -5.27 -56.11
N THR A 142 -17.72 -5.30 -55.16
CA THR A 142 -16.29 -5.32 -55.50
C THR A 142 -15.95 -6.60 -56.27
N GLU A 143 -15.66 -6.45 -57.56
CA GLU A 143 -15.22 -7.57 -58.41
C GLU A 143 -13.85 -8.07 -57.94
N GLY A 144 -13.81 -9.33 -57.48
CA GLY A 144 -12.61 -9.97 -56.96
C GLY A 144 -12.95 -11.07 -55.97
N GLU A 145 -12.31 -12.23 -56.11
CA GLU A 145 -12.31 -13.25 -55.05
C GLU A 145 -11.34 -12.78 -53.96
N THR A 146 -11.81 -12.76 -52.72
CA THR A 146 -10.90 -12.47 -51.61
C THR A 146 -9.84 -13.56 -51.46
N ALA A 147 -8.69 -13.29 -50.85
CA ALA A 147 -7.68 -14.33 -50.59
C ALA A 147 -8.28 -15.55 -49.85
N LEU A 148 -9.26 -15.30 -48.98
CA LEU A 148 -10.03 -16.33 -48.29
C LEU A 148 -11.00 -17.07 -49.20
N GLU A 149 -11.76 -16.38 -50.04
CA GLU A 149 -12.67 -16.98 -51.01
C GLU A 149 -11.89 -17.82 -52.03
N ALA A 150 -10.76 -17.33 -52.54
CA ALA A 150 -9.87 -18.07 -53.44
C ALA A 150 -9.31 -19.33 -52.77
N TYR A 151 -8.86 -19.21 -51.50
CA TYR A 151 -8.43 -20.36 -50.71
C TYR A 151 -9.55 -21.38 -50.52
N LEU A 152 -10.76 -20.93 -50.17
CA LEU A 152 -11.92 -21.80 -49.98
C LEU A 152 -12.35 -22.45 -51.30
N SER A 153 -12.40 -21.70 -52.40
CA SER A 153 -12.65 -22.21 -53.75
C SER A 153 -11.64 -23.30 -54.11
N GLN A 154 -10.34 -23.10 -53.83
CA GLN A 154 -9.30 -24.10 -54.06
C GLN A 154 -9.50 -25.35 -53.20
N GLN A 155 -9.82 -25.21 -51.91
CA GLN A 155 -10.11 -26.36 -51.02
C GLN A 155 -11.38 -27.11 -51.46
N LEU A 156 -12.40 -26.39 -51.93
CA LEU A 156 -13.65 -26.98 -52.42
C LEU A 156 -13.44 -27.71 -53.76
N GLN A 157 -12.55 -27.22 -54.62
CA GLN A 157 -12.19 -27.88 -55.87
C GLN A 157 -11.36 -29.16 -55.61
N THR A 158 -10.38 -29.10 -54.71
CA THR A 158 -9.50 -30.23 -54.39
C THR A 158 -10.16 -31.32 -53.55
N SER A 159 -11.19 -31.00 -52.77
CA SER A 159 -11.96 -31.98 -52.00
C SER A 159 -12.85 -32.83 -52.91
N SER A 160 -12.41 -34.05 -53.23
CA SER A 160 -13.19 -35.05 -53.95
C SER A 160 -14.40 -35.58 -53.16
N ASP A 161 -14.39 -35.39 -51.83
CA ASP A 161 -15.39 -35.93 -50.92
C ASP A 161 -16.65 -35.04 -50.73
N LEU A 162 -16.65 -33.82 -51.28
CA LEU A 162 -17.77 -32.89 -51.13
C LEU A 162 -18.93 -33.22 -52.10
N PRO A 163 -20.18 -33.36 -51.62
CA PRO A 163 -21.35 -33.48 -52.50
C PRO A 163 -21.45 -32.28 -53.45
N LYS A 164 -21.78 -32.52 -54.72
CA LYS A 164 -21.89 -31.46 -55.76
C LYS A 164 -22.87 -30.35 -55.36
N GLY A 165 -24.02 -30.73 -54.79
CA GLY A 165 -25.02 -29.76 -54.31
C GLY A 165 -24.49 -28.87 -53.18
N LEU A 166 -23.64 -29.40 -52.29
CA LEU A 166 -23.03 -28.61 -51.23
C LEU A 166 -21.98 -27.65 -51.81
N LYS A 167 -21.18 -28.07 -52.80
CA LYS A 167 -20.23 -27.16 -53.49
C LYS A 167 -20.95 -25.96 -54.08
N GLN A 168 -22.03 -26.22 -54.82
CA GLN A 168 -22.86 -25.16 -55.41
C GLN A 168 -23.46 -24.23 -54.35
N MET A 169 -23.97 -24.80 -53.24
CA MET A 169 -24.56 -24.02 -52.17
C MET A 169 -23.53 -23.13 -51.46
N ILE A 170 -22.31 -23.63 -51.24
CA ILE A 170 -21.22 -22.82 -50.67
C ILE A 170 -20.87 -21.68 -51.64
N THR A 171 -20.67 -21.97 -52.93
CA THR A 171 -20.36 -20.93 -53.93
C THR A 171 -21.44 -19.84 -54.00
N GLN A 172 -22.72 -20.22 -53.89
CA GLN A 172 -23.84 -19.28 -53.98
C GLN A 172 -24.08 -18.47 -52.70
N HIS A 173 -23.82 -19.04 -51.53
CA HIS A 173 -24.26 -18.44 -50.26
C HIS A 173 -23.13 -18.04 -49.32
N LEU A 174 -21.86 -18.38 -49.59
CA LEU A 174 -20.77 -18.10 -48.66
C LEU A 174 -20.59 -16.60 -48.39
N SER A 175 -20.43 -15.79 -49.44
CA SER A 175 -20.20 -14.35 -49.27
C SER A 175 -21.34 -13.64 -48.50
N PRO A 176 -22.63 -13.81 -48.86
CA PRO A 176 -23.74 -13.23 -48.09
C PRO A 176 -23.81 -13.73 -46.64
N GLN A 177 -23.50 -15.01 -46.38
CA GLN A 177 -23.52 -15.56 -45.03
C GLN A 177 -22.35 -15.05 -44.18
N VAL A 178 -21.16 -14.89 -44.78
CA VAL A 178 -20.00 -14.27 -44.11
C VAL A 178 -20.32 -12.83 -43.73
N GLN A 179 -20.91 -12.06 -44.64
CA GLN A 179 -21.35 -10.69 -44.33
C GLN A 179 -22.35 -10.67 -43.18
N LEU A 180 -23.38 -11.52 -43.20
CA LEU A 180 -24.37 -11.58 -42.13
C LEU A 180 -23.74 -11.93 -40.77
N CYS A 181 -22.91 -12.98 -40.73
CA CYS A 181 -22.25 -13.41 -39.50
C CYS A 181 -21.25 -12.35 -39.00
N PHE A 182 -20.52 -11.72 -39.92
CA PHE A 182 -19.56 -10.67 -39.59
C PHE A 182 -20.25 -9.45 -39.00
N GLY A 183 -21.33 -8.95 -39.63
CA GLY A 183 -22.11 -7.83 -39.10
C GLY A 183 -22.71 -8.15 -37.72
N HIS A 184 -23.20 -9.37 -37.54
CA HIS A 184 -23.70 -9.84 -36.24
C HIS A 184 -22.59 -9.86 -35.17
N ASN A 185 -21.46 -10.50 -35.46
CA ASN A 185 -20.35 -10.64 -34.52
C ASN A 185 -19.68 -9.29 -34.22
N LEU A 186 -19.55 -8.40 -35.21
CA LEU A 186 -19.01 -7.05 -35.04
C LEU A 186 -19.85 -6.20 -34.06
N GLY A 187 -21.17 -6.44 -33.99
CA GLY A 187 -22.08 -5.78 -33.05
C GLY A 187 -22.02 -6.31 -31.60
N GLN A 188 -21.32 -7.43 -31.35
CA GLN A 188 -21.22 -8.00 -30.01
C GLN A 188 -20.15 -7.26 -29.20
N GLY A 189 -20.49 -6.88 -27.96
CA GLY A 189 -19.64 -6.00 -27.13
C GLY A 189 -18.24 -6.53 -26.78
N HIS A 190 -17.98 -7.83 -26.94
CA HIS A 190 -16.67 -8.43 -26.73
C HIS A 190 -15.74 -8.34 -27.96
N HIS A 191 -16.26 -7.94 -29.12
CA HIS A 191 -15.49 -7.69 -30.35
C HIS A 191 -15.20 -6.20 -30.58
N ARG A 192 -15.21 -5.39 -29.51
CA ARG A 192 -15.01 -3.94 -29.57
C ARG A 192 -13.71 -3.53 -30.30
N GLU A 193 -12.64 -4.30 -30.14
CA GLU A 193 -11.35 -4.00 -30.78
C GLU A 193 -11.42 -4.15 -32.31
N ALA A 194 -12.11 -5.20 -32.79
CA ALA A 194 -12.37 -5.42 -34.20
C ALA A 194 -13.30 -4.34 -34.78
N TRP A 195 -14.35 -3.93 -34.04
CA TRP A 195 -15.21 -2.79 -34.43
C TRP A 195 -14.40 -1.51 -34.66
N ILE A 196 -13.54 -1.14 -33.69
CA ILE A 196 -12.70 0.06 -33.80
C ILE A 196 -11.75 -0.05 -35.00
N SER A 197 -11.16 -1.23 -35.23
CA SER A 197 -10.31 -1.46 -36.39
C SER A 197 -11.07 -1.30 -37.71
N TYR A 198 -12.28 -1.85 -37.79
CA TYR A 198 -13.16 -1.77 -38.96
C TYR A 198 -13.52 -0.31 -39.27
N GLU A 199 -14.01 0.43 -38.27
CA GLU A 199 -14.37 1.84 -38.40
C GLU A 199 -13.19 2.68 -38.88
N ARG A 200 -12.00 2.42 -38.33
CA ARG A 200 -10.78 3.10 -38.74
C ARG A 200 -10.40 2.80 -40.19
N THR A 201 -10.45 1.52 -40.60
CA THR A 201 -10.14 1.13 -41.97
C THR A 201 -11.12 1.73 -42.97
N LEU A 202 -12.42 1.79 -42.63
CA LEU A 202 -13.41 2.48 -43.45
C LEU A 202 -13.11 3.98 -43.59
N LEU A 203 -12.79 4.65 -42.49
CA LEU A 203 -12.45 6.07 -42.52
C LEU A 203 -11.21 6.32 -43.37
N GLU A 204 -10.15 5.53 -43.20
CA GLU A 204 -8.92 5.62 -44.00
C GLU A 204 -9.22 5.46 -45.50
N GLU A 205 -10.11 4.53 -45.87
CA GLU A 205 -10.53 4.34 -47.26
C GLU A 205 -11.41 5.48 -47.80
N ILE A 206 -12.34 6.00 -46.99
CA ILE A 206 -13.16 7.17 -47.35
C ILE A 206 -12.24 8.36 -47.63
N TYR A 207 -11.24 8.60 -46.77
CA TYR A 207 -10.26 9.67 -46.99
C TYR A 207 -9.42 9.44 -48.24
N HIS A 208 -9.00 8.19 -48.51
CA HIS A 208 -8.25 7.86 -49.72
C HIS A 208 -9.06 8.16 -50.99
N ARG A 209 -10.32 7.72 -51.05
CA ARG A 209 -11.22 7.97 -52.19
C ARG A 209 -11.48 9.45 -52.41
N LEU A 210 -11.71 10.20 -51.33
CA LEU A 210 -11.88 11.65 -51.39
C LEU A 210 -10.61 12.34 -51.91
N ALA A 211 -9.42 11.89 -51.52
CA ALA A 211 -8.15 12.42 -52.01
C ALA A 211 -7.93 12.13 -53.50
N GLU A 212 -8.42 11.00 -54.00
CA GLU A 212 -8.36 10.62 -55.43
C GLU A 212 -9.46 11.27 -56.29
N GLY A 213 -10.34 12.10 -55.70
CA GLY A 213 -11.47 12.70 -56.39
C GLY A 213 -12.56 11.69 -56.77
N GLN A 214 -12.52 10.48 -56.20
CA GLN A 214 -13.59 9.49 -56.35
C GLN A 214 -14.76 9.88 -55.44
N PRO A 215 -16.02 9.64 -55.87
CA PRO A 215 -17.16 9.91 -55.01
C PRO A 215 -17.05 9.10 -53.71
N PRO A 216 -17.42 9.70 -52.54
CA PRO A 216 -17.48 8.96 -51.29
C PRO A 216 -18.42 7.75 -51.47
N LEU A 217 -18.07 6.63 -50.84
CA LEU A 217 -18.85 5.39 -50.83
C LEU A 217 -20.34 5.70 -50.70
N ALA A 218 -21.05 5.61 -51.82
CA ALA A 218 -22.45 5.96 -51.88
C ALA A 218 -23.22 5.03 -50.93
N SER A 219 -24.05 5.60 -50.07
CA SER A 219 -25.12 4.86 -49.41
C SER A 219 -25.95 4.20 -50.50
N ALA A 220 -25.78 2.90 -50.71
CA ALA A 220 -26.52 2.15 -51.71
C ALA A 220 -28.03 2.33 -51.45
N PRO A 221 -28.79 2.96 -52.37
CA PRO A 221 -30.21 2.72 -52.47
C PRO A 221 -30.36 1.36 -53.15
N ILE A 222 -31.11 0.45 -52.54
CA ILE A 222 -31.51 -0.80 -53.21
C ILE A 222 -32.55 -0.42 -54.27
N GLU A 223 -32.08 -0.01 -55.45
CA GLU A 223 -32.91 0.14 -56.65
C GLU A 223 -32.82 -1.14 -57.50
N LEU A 224 -33.82 -2.01 -57.32
CA LEU A 224 -34.07 -3.15 -58.18
C LEU A 224 -34.73 -2.67 -59.48
N HIS A 225 -34.04 -2.81 -60.61
CA HIS A 225 -34.58 -2.55 -61.94
C HIS A 225 -34.50 -3.82 -62.79
N ILE A 226 -35.66 -4.43 -63.10
CA ILE A 226 -35.83 -5.39 -64.20
C ILE A 226 -37.20 -5.12 -64.85
N PRO A 227 -37.26 -4.56 -66.06
CA PRO A 227 -38.50 -4.43 -66.82
C PRO A 227 -38.62 -5.61 -67.81
N GLU A 228 -39.16 -6.75 -67.37
CA GLU A 228 -39.73 -7.74 -68.31
C GLU A 228 -40.70 -8.76 -67.64
N LEU A 229 -41.19 -8.46 -66.43
CA LEU A 229 -42.08 -9.35 -65.65
C LEU A 229 -43.47 -8.74 -65.37
N GLU A 230 -43.86 -7.68 -66.09
CA GLU A 230 -45.07 -6.90 -65.80
C GLU A 230 -46.39 -7.62 -66.13
N GLY A 231 -46.39 -8.63 -67.02
CA GLY A 231 -47.64 -9.29 -67.43
C GLY A 231 -48.25 -10.26 -66.39
N ARG A 232 -47.42 -10.85 -65.51
CA ARG A 232 -47.87 -11.90 -64.57
C ARG A 232 -47.72 -11.54 -63.09
N LEU A 233 -46.89 -10.54 -62.75
CA LEU A 233 -46.66 -10.13 -61.37
C LEU A 233 -47.79 -9.24 -60.81
N GLY A 234 -48.50 -8.47 -61.65
CA GLY A 234 -49.54 -7.52 -61.19
C GLY A 234 -50.70 -8.17 -60.42
N LYS A 235 -51.08 -9.41 -60.76
CA LYS A 235 -52.15 -10.13 -60.04
C LYS A 235 -51.70 -10.76 -58.72
N VAL A 236 -50.41 -11.05 -58.57
CA VAL A 236 -49.82 -11.58 -57.32
C VAL A 236 -49.44 -10.43 -56.39
N LEU A 237 -48.96 -9.31 -56.93
CA LEU A 237 -48.68 -8.07 -56.20
C LEU A 237 -49.94 -7.46 -55.61
N ALA A 238 -51.07 -7.42 -56.32
CA ALA A 238 -52.32 -6.88 -55.76
C ALA A 238 -52.84 -7.66 -54.54
N ARG A 239 -52.56 -8.97 -54.44
CA ARG A 239 -52.88 -9.78 -53.24
C ARG A 239 -51.85 -9.64 -52.13
N ARG A 240 -50.57 -9.42 -52.46
CA ARG A 240 -49.53 -9.22 -51.44
C ARG A 240 -49.49 -7.78 -50.91
N LEU A 241 -49.78 -6.76 -51.74
CA LEU A 241 -49.88 -5.36 -51.33
C LEU A 241 -50.96 -5.14 -50.28
N ARG A 242 -52.13 -5.78 -50.43
CA ARG A 242 -53.19 -5.72 -49.42
C ARG A 242 -52.80 -6.39 -48.09
N GLY A 243 -51.91 -7.39 -48.13
CA GLY A 243 -51.33 -8.01 -46.93
C GLY A 243 -50.05 -7.30 -46.42
N ILE A 244 -49.50 -6.35 -47.20
CA ILE A 244 -48.38 -5.50 -46.81
C ILE A 244 -48.93 -4.25 -46.10
N GLU A 245 -50.00 -3.63 -46.59
CA GLU A 245 -50.71 -2.53 -45.91
C GLU A 245 -51.19 -2.96 -44.50
N GLU A 246 -51.78 -4.15 -44.38
CA GLU A 246 -52.23 -4.70 -43.10
C GLU A 246 -51.06 -5.08 -42.15
N ARG A 247 -49.85 -5.25 -42.69
CA ARG A 247 -48.61 -5.44 -41.92
C ARG A 247 -47.89 -4.13 -41.61
N GLU A 248 -48.05 -3.13 -42.45
CA GLU A 248 -47.51 -1.78 -42.29
C GLU A 248 -48.24 -1.06 -41.15
N ASP A 249 -49.57 -1.17 -41.08
CA ASP A 249 -50.34 -0.66 -39.93
C ASP A 249 -49.96 -1.37 -38.61
N LYS A 250 -49.68 -2.68 -38.66
CA LYS A 250 -49.14 -3.42 -37.50
C LYS A 250 -47.71 -3.00 -37.16
N LEU A 251 -46.87 -2.70 -38.15
CA LEU A 251 -45.49 -2.24 -37.95
C LEU A 251 -45.43 -0.80 -37.43
N ILE A 252 -46.35 0.07 -37.84
CA ILE A 252 -46.49 1.43 -37.30
C ILE A 252 -46.98 1.37 -35.85
N HIS A 253 -47.90 0.44 -35.54
CA HIS A 253 -48.32 0.21 -34.15
C HIS A 253 -47.21 -0.41 -33.29
N LEU A 254 -46.45 -1.39 -33.80
CA LEU A 254 -45.28 -1.97 -33.11
C LEU A 254 -44.14 -0.95 -32.98
N SER A 255 -43.95 -0.07 -33.95
CA SER A 255 -42.98 1.03 -33.92
C SER A 255 -43.35 2.07 -32.85
N SER A 256 -44.63 2.40 -32.69
CA SER A 256 -45.07 3.35 -31.66
C SER A 256 -44.96 2.76 -30.24
N GLU A 257 -45.29 1.48 -30.05
CA GLU A 257 -45.09 0.77 -28.77
C GLU A 257 -43.60 0.60 -28.43
N THR A 258 -42.75 0.29 -29.41
CA THR A 258 -41.30 0.20 -29.18
C THR A 258 -40.68 1.57 -28.89
N HIS A 259 -41.14 2.66 -29.54
CA HIS A 259 -40.70 4.02 -29.21
C HIS A 259 -41.08 4.45 -27.79
N LEU A 260 -42.28 4.09 -27.32
CA LEU A 260 -42.71 4.31 -25.93
C LEU A 260 -41.86 3.51 -24.94
N SER A 261 -41.59 2.24 -25.26
CA SER A 261 -40.75 1.35 -24.45
C SER A 261 -39.31 1.85 -24.35
N VAL A 262 -38.73 2.31 -25.46
CA VAL A 262 -37.37 2.88 -25.49
C VAL A 262 -37.29 4.18 -24.70
N ARG A 263 -38.30 5.07 -24.81
CA ARG A 263 -38.35 6.30 -23.99
C ARG A 263 -38.45 5.98 -22.51
N GLN A 264 -39.30 5.03 -22.11
CA GLN A 264 -39.41 4.58 -20.72
C GLN A 264 -38.08 4.00 -20.20
N LEU A 265 -37.41 3.15 -20.99
CA LEU A 265 -36.10 2.60 -20.64
C LEU A 265 -35.01 3.67 -20.54
N LEU A 266 -35.01 4.68 -21.42
CA LEU A 266 -34.07 5.80 -21.34
C LEU A 266 -34.33 6.66 -20.10
N GLN A 267 -35.58 6.93 -19.77
CA GLN A 267 -35.96 7.72 -18.60
C GLN A 267 -35.63 6.98 -17.29
N GLN A 268 -35.85 5.66 -17.27
CA GLN A 268 -35.47 4.79 -16.16
C GLN A 268 -33.93 4.69 -16.03
N ASN A 269 -33.19 4.59 -17.14
CA ASN A 269 -31.72 4.62 -17.12
C ASN A 269 -31.18 5.95 -16.63
N GLN A 270 -31.81 7.07 -16.99
CA GLN A 270 -31.42 8.39 -16.48
C GLN A 270 -31.68 8.52 -14.97
N SER A 271 -32.80 8.00 -14.46
CA SER A 271 -33.07 8.01 -13.01
C SER A 271 -32.07 7.14 -12.25
N HIS A 272 -31.77 5.93 -12.76
CA HIS A 272 -30.74 5.05 -12.19
C HIS A 272 -29.35 5.71 -12.21
N ARG A 273 -28.96 6.37 -13.30
CA ARG A 273 -27.67 7.11 -13.36
C ARG A 273 -27.60 8.23 -12.33
N ARG A 274 -28.71 8.94 -12.07
CA ARG A 274 -28.76 9.97 -11.02
C ARG A 274 -28.62 9.34 -9.63
N GLN A 275 -29.35 8.25 -9.36
CA GLN A 275 -29.24 7.51 -8.09
C GLN A 275 -27.84 6.93 -7.86
N ILE A 276 -27.20 6.38 -8.90
CA ILE A 276 -25.83 5.87 -8.82
C ILE A 276 -24.87 7.03 -8.50
N ARG A 277 -25.02 8.18 -9.15
CA ARG A 277 -24.17 9.36 -8.87
C ARG A 277 -24.34 9.85 -7.43
N THR A 278 -25.57 9.93 -6.92
CA THR A 278 -25.82 10.36 -5.53
C THR A 278 -25.30 9.34 -4.52
N MET A 279 -25.46 8.03 -4.78
CA MET A 279 -24.84 6.99 -3.95
C MET A 279 -23.31 7.07 -3.97
N MET A 280 -22.69 7.27 -5.13
CA MET A 280 -21.22 7.38 -5.25
C MET A 280 -20.70 8.62 -4.52
N LEU A 281 -21.42 9.76 -4.59
CA LEU A 281 -21.09 10.97 -3.83
C LEU A 281 -21.21 10.73 -2.32
N GLY A 282 -22.29 10.06 -1.87
CA GLY A 282 -22.48 9.70 -0.47
C GLY A 282 -21.38 8.76 0.05
N LEU A 283 -21.00 7.77 -0.75
CA LEU A 283 -19.90 6.86 -0.42
C LEU A 283 -18.56 7.60 -0.33
N TYR A 284 -18.30 8.53 -1.25
CA TYR A 284 -17.07 9.34 -1.24
C TYR A 284 -16.97 10.21 0.03
N LEU A 285 -18.07 10.87 0.42
CA LEU A 285 -18.13 11.65 1.66
C LEU A 285 -17.92 10.77 2.91
N LEU A 286 -18.50 9.56 2.93
CA LEU A 286 -18.29 8.60 4.01
C LEU A 286 -16.81 8.20 4.14
N VAL A 287 -16.15 7.92 3.02
CA VAL A 287 -14.71 7.57 3.01
C VAL A 287 -13.86 8.73 3.52
N LEU A 288 -14.15 9.98 3.13
CA LEU A 288 -13.45 11.16 3.64
C LEU A 288 -13.65 11.35 5.14
N ALA A 289 -14.88 11.16 5.65
CA ALA A 289 -15.16 11.25 7.07
C ALA A 289 -14.42 10.16 7.88
N LEU A 290 -14.37 8.93 7.37
CA LEU A 290 -13.60 7.83 7.97
C LEU A 290 -12.09 8.10 7.95
N ALA A 291 -11.56 8.63 6.85
CA ALA A 291 -10.15 9.01 6.76
C ALA A 291 -9.80 10.15 7.73
N GLY A 292 -10.68 11.16 7.84
CA GLY A 292 -10.52 12.28 8.78
C GLY A 292 -10.53 11.81 10.24
N THR A 293 -11.49 10.96 10.62
CA THR A 293 -11.58 10.41 11.99
C THR A 293 -10.38 9.52 12.32
N LEU A 294 -9.93 8.66 11.41
CA LEU A 294 -8.72 7.85 11.59
C LEU A 294 -7.45 8.71 11.72
N SER A 295 -7.36 9.79 10.94
CA SER A 295 -6.21 10.72 11.00
C SER A 295 -6.20 11.49 12.31
N TYR A 296 -7.36 11.98 12.76
CA TYR A 296 -7.52 12.63 14.06
C TYR A 296 -7.17 11.69 15.22
N TRP A 297 -7.69 10.45 15.19
CA TRP A 297 -7.36 9.44 16.20
C TRP A 297 -5.88 9.08 16.22
N ALA A 298 -5.24 8.96 15.05
CA ALA A 298 -3.81 8.71 14.96
C ALA A 298 -2.98 9.91 15.45
N TYR A 299 -3.44 11.13 15.21
CA TYR A 299 -2.82 12.35 15.70
C TYR A 299 -2.91 12.45 17.23
N ASP A 300 -4.10 12.26 17.79
CA ASP A 300 -4.34 12.27 19.24
C ASP A 300 -3.50 11.20 19.94
N ARG A 301 -3.44 9.99 19.37
CA ARG A 301 -2.60 8.90 19.90
C ARG A 301 -1.09 9.20 19.83
N ARG A 302 -0.64 10.02 18.87
CA ARG A 302 0.75 10.50 18.78
C ARG A 302 1.04 11.65 19.74
N GLN A 303 0.01 12.32 20.26
CA GLN A 303 0.16 13.38 21.25
C GLN A 303 -0.09 12.92 22.68
N ALA A 304 -0.65 11.71 22.86
CA ALA A 304 -0.90 11.13 24.17
C ALA A 304 0.38 11.18 25.03
N SER A 305 0.34 12.04 26.04
CA SER A 305 1.40 12.13 27.03
C SER A 305 1.49 10.81 27.80
N PHE A 306 2.68 10.48 28.28
CA PHE A 306 2.88 9.30 29.13
C PHE A 306 3.56 9.68 30.43
N ASP A 307 3.34 8.86 31.45
CA ASP A 307 3.94 9.01 32.76
C ASP A 307 4.93 7.88 33.00
N LEU A 308 5.99 8.13 33.76
CA LEU A 308 6.92 7.10 34.20
C LEU A 308 7.43 7.35 35.62
N CYS A 309 7.83 6.26 36.26
CA CYS A 309 8.45 6.25 37.57
C CYS A 309 9.93 5.88 37.42
N ILE A 310 10.84 6.69 37.94
CA ILE A 310 12.25 6.36 38.08
C ILE A 310 12.46 5.88 39.51
N GLN A 311 12.83 4.61 39.68
CA GLN A 311 13.25 4.04 40.95
C GLN A 311 14.77 4.09 41.05
N ILE A 312 15.24 4.92 41.97
CA ILE A 312 16.64 5.08 42.29
C ILE A 312 17.01 4.01 43.31
N HIS A 313 18.03 3.23 43.00
CA HIS A 313 18.50 2.14 43.85
C HIS A 313 20.01 2.21 44.02
N GLY A 314 20.52 1.57 45.07
CA GLY A 314 21.94 1.53 45.37
C GLY A 314 22.69 0.34 44.77
N TRP A 315 23.96 0.24 45.15
CA TRP A 315 24.90 -0.77 44.67
C TRP A 315 24.59 -2.22 45.10
N LEU A 316 23.64 -2.43 46.00
CA LEU A 316 23.18 -3.75 46.44
C LEU A 316 21.98 -4.26 45.61
N GLY A 317 21.53 -3.50 44.61
CA GLY A 317 20.41 -3.85 43.75
C GLY A 317 19.13 -3.07 44.07
N ARG A 318 18.02 -3.51 43.46
CA ARG A 318 16.76 -2.74 43.35
C ARG A 318 16.06 -2.46 44.68
N ASP A 319 16.28 -3.31 45.67
CA ASP A 319 15.66 -3.19 47.00
C ASP A 319 16.47 -2.28 47.93
N HIS A 320 17.64 -1.81 47.50
CA HIS A 320 18.50 -0.93 48.28
C HIS A 320 18.18 0.53 48.02
N HIS A 321 17.38 1.13 48.89
CA HIS A 321 16.98 2.53 48.78
C HIS A 321 17.96 3.45 49.53
N LEU A 322 18.97 3.95 48.82
CA LEU A 322 20.00 4.84 49.39
C LEU A 322 19.48 6.23 49.76
N ILE A 323 18.62 6.79 48.90
CA ILE A 323 18.13 8.16 49.00
C ILE A 323 16.65 8.09 49.36
N GLN A 324 16.29 8.56 50.54
CA GLN A 324 14.92 8.48 51.07
C GLN A 324 14.43 9.87 51.46
N GLY A 325 13.89 10.64 50.50
CA GLY A 325 13.32 11.96 50.80
C GLY A 325 14.31 13.12 50.91
N GLU A 326 15.60 12.87 50.78
CA GLU A 326 16.64 13.88 51.05
C GLU A 326 17.19 14.55 49.81
N ALA A 327 17.16 13.92 48.64
CA ALA A 327 17.73 14.47 47.41
C ALA A 327 16.67 14.72 46.33
N SER A 328 17.06 15.46 45.30
CA SER A 328 16.26 15.67 44.11
C SER A 328 16.95 15.12 42.86
N LEU A 329 16.16 14.72 41.88
CA LEU A 329 16.61 14.27 40.57
C LEU A 329 16.38 15.39 39.57
N ARG A 330 17.46 15.88 38.98
CA ARG A 330 17.45 16.78 37.83
C ARG A 330 17.40 15.95 36.55
N VAL A 331 16.39 16.21 35.73
CA VAL A 331 16.09 15.48 34.50
C VAL A 331 16.05 16.48 33.35
N GLU A 332 16.86 16.25 32.32
CA GLU A 332 16.95 17.13 31.14
C GLU A 332 16.21 16.50 29.95
N LEU A 333 15.09 17.10 29.58
CA LEU A 333 14.14 16.66 28.56
C LEU A 333 14.29 17.52 27.29
N GLY A 334 15.49 17.53 26.71
CA GLY A 334 15.82 18.45 25.61
C GLY A 334 16.09 19.86 26.14
N GLU A 335 15.20 20.80 25.85
CA GLU A 335 15.32 22.20 26.33
C GLU A 335 14.69 22.41 27.72
N GLU A 336 13.81 21.49 28.15
CA GLU A 336 13.16 21.56 29.45
C GLU A 336 14.00 20.84 30.51
N ILE A 337 14.26 21.49 31.64
CA ILE A 337 14.93 20.89 32.80
C ILE A 337 13.92 20.80 33.94
N ARG A 338 13.70 19.59 34.45
CA ARG A 338 12.84 19.34 35.61
C ARG A 338 13.68 18.92 36.80
N VAL A 339 13.40 19.50 37.96
CA VAL A 339 13.99 19.07 39.24
C VAL A 339 12.86 18.52 40.08
N LEU A 340 12.99 17.25 40.48
CA LEU A 340 11.93 16.50 41.15
C LEU A 340 12.46 15.87 42.43
N ASP A 341 11.72 16.00 43.52
CA ASP A 341 12.12 15.40 44.79
C ASP A 341 11.99 13.87 44.75
N ILE A 342 12.97 13.20 45.36
CA ILE A 342 12.98 11.74 45.47
C ILE A 342 12.16 11.35 46.69
N ASP A 343 11.12 10.53 46.51
CA ASP A 343 10.26 10.12 47.62
C ASP A 343 11.00 9.24 48.66
N ARG A 344 10.35 8.94 49.78
CA ARG A 344 10.90 8.07 50.84
C ARG A 344 11.22 6.63 50.39
N HIS A 345 10.72 6.22 49.23
CA HIS A 345 10.96 4.91 48.63
C HIS A 345 12.00 4.99 47.50
N GLY A 346 12.70 6.12 47.33
CA GLY A 346 13.67 6.30 46.26
C GLY A 346 13.04 6.46 44.88
N ARG A 347 11.78 6.91 44.78
CA ARG A 347 11.06 7.03 43.51
C ARG A 347 10.83 8.47 43.11
N VAL A 348 10.89 8.72 41.82
CA VAL A 348 10.58 10.00 41.17
C VAL A 348 9.53 9.76 40.12
N PHE A 349 8.45 10.55 40.12
CA PHE A 349 7.39 10.44 39.13
C PHE A 349 7.53 11.59 38.11
N LEU A 350 7.71 11.22 36.85
CA LEU A 350 7.67 12.14 35.72
C LEU A 350 6.31 12.00 35.06
N SER A 351 5.47 13.02 35.23
CA SER A 351 4.15 13.09 34.61
C SER A 351 4.13 13.94 33.35
N HIS A 352 3.15 13.67 32.48
CA HIS A 352 2.86 14.45 31.28
C HIS A 352 4.05 14.58 30.32
N LEU A 353 4.81 13.49 30.13
CA LEU A 353 5.89 13.51 29.16
C LEU A 353 5.31 13.49 27.74
N PRO A 354 5.73 14.39 26.85
CA PRO A 354 5.26 14.38 25.48
C PRO A 354 5.70 13.09 24.77
N ALA A 355 4.81 12.50 23.98
CA ALA A 355 5.09 11.29 23.19
C ALA A 355 6.30 11.41 22.26
N SER A 356 6.71 12.63 21.89
CA SER A 356 7.93 12.90 21.11
C SER A 356 9.24 12.54 21.85
N LEU A 357 9.18 12.30 23.16
CA LEU A 357 10.30 11.81 23.97
C LEU A 357 10.34 10.28 24.10
N ALA A 358 9.28 9.58 23.66
CA ALA A 358 9.28 8.12 23.66
C ALA A 358 10.41 7.56 22.80
N GLY A 359 11.23 6.68 23.39
CA GLY A 359 12.40 6.08 22.76
C GLY A 359 13.64 6.99 22.70
N LYS A 360 13.62 8.17 23.32
CA LYS A 360 14.79 9.05 23.41
C LYS A 360 15.56 8.82 24.71
N SER A 361 16.88 9.02 24.64
CA SER A 361 17.73 9.09 25.84
C SER A 361 17.64 10.48 26.44
N ILE A 362 17.49 10.56 27.75
CA ILE A 362 17.45 11.81 28.52
C ILE A 362 18.60 11.82 29.52
N SER A 363 19.10 13.01 29.86
CA SER A 363 20.15 13.16 30.87
C SER A 363 19.53 13.21 32.27
N VAL A 364 20.16 12.51 33.21
CA VAL A 364 19.71 12.44 34.61
C VAL A 364 20.88 12.69 35.56
N HIS A 365 20.66 13.59 36.51
CA HIS A 365 21.64 13.96 37.52
C HIS A 365 20.99 14.01 38.89
N ILE A 366 21.60 13.37 39.88
CA ILE A 366 21.15 13.47 41.27
C ILE A 366 21.72 14.76 41.85
N SER A 367 20.85 15.69 42.20
CA SER A 367 21.23 16.93 42.87
C SER A 367 21.56 16.62 44.33
N GLN A 368 22.79 16.94 44.73
CA GLN A 368 23.33 16.61 46.05
C GLN A 368 22.63 17.39 47.16
N PRO A 369 22.03 16.72 48.16
CA PRO A 369 21.60 17.38 49.39
C PRO A 369 22.78 17.58 50.33
N GLU A 370 22.80 18.75 50.98
CA GLU A 370 23.63 19.17 52.12
C GLU A 370 24.83 18.25 52.47
N GLY A 371 25.85 18.23 51.60
CA GLY A 371 27.15 17.62 51.90
C GLY A 371 27.30 16.12 51.61
N MET A 372 26.27 15.44 51.08
CA MET A 372 26.35 14.03 50.71
C MET A 372 26.67 13.88 49.20
N PRO A 373 27.81 13.26 48.81
CA PRO A 373 28.27 13.17 47.42
C PRO A 373 27.61 12.00 46.69
N TYR A 374 26.28 12.03 46.60
CA TYR A 374 25.54 11.11 45.74
C TYR A 374 25.87 11.39 44.26
N TYR A 375 25.98 10.33 43.47
CA TYR A 375 26.09 10.43 42.02
C TYR A 375 25.34 9.26 41.36
N SER A 376 24.80 9.51 40.16
CA SER A 376 24.27 8.45 39.32
C SER A 376 25.43 7.77 38.59
N LEU A 377 25.39 6.44 38.52
CA LEU A 377 26.35 5.67 37.69
C LEU A 377 26.03 5.78 36.20
N GLN A 378 24.79 6.17 35.88
CA GLN A 378 24.31 6.41 34.53
C GLN A 378 23.96 7.90 34.39
N GLU A 379 24.58 8.56 33.43
CA GLU A 379 24.28 9.97 33.10
C GLU A 379 23.09 10.12 32.17
N SER A 380 22.69 9.02 31.49
CA SER A 380 21.55 9.03 30.58
C SER A 380 20.69 7.78 30.69
N MET A 381 19.40 7.93 30.39
CA MET A 381 18.39 6.89 30.51
C MET A 381 17.44 6.90 29.31
N LEU A 382 17.17 5.73 28.74
CA LEU A 382 16.23 5.57 27.62
C LEU A 382 14.77 5.58 28.12
N LEU A 383 13.96 6.50 27.61
CA LEU A 383 12.53 6.55 27.93
C LEU A 383 11.74 5.53 27.11
N ASP A 384 11.29 4.45 27.74
CA ASP A 384 10.40 3.47 27.12
C ASP A 384 8.97 3.60 27.70
N PRO A 385 7.97 4.08 26.91
CA PRO A 385 6.60 4.23 27.38
C PRO A 385 5.93 2.89 27.71
N LYS A 386 6.50 1.75 27.28
CA LYS A 386 5.99 0.41 27.66
C LYS A 386 6.43 0.01 29.06
N ARG A 387 7.46 0.68 29.62
CA ARG A 387 7.98 0.41 30.96
C ARG A 387 7.59 1.55 31.89
N TYR A 388 6.68 1.24 32.81
CA TYR A 388 6.25 2.20 33.82
C TYR A 388 7.36 2.53 34.82
N ILE A 389 8.23 1.56 35.15
CA ILE A 389 9.32 1.72 36.12
C ILE A 389 10.68 1.58 35.42
N HIS A 390 11.50 2.61 35.55
CA HIS A 390 12.90 2.63 35.15
C HIS A 390 13.79 2.62 36.38
N TYR A 391 14.97 2.00 36.27
CA TYR A 391 15.88 1.85 37.40
C TYR A 391 17.13 2.69 37.16
N LEU A 392 17.46 3.54 38.13
CA LEU A 392 18.66 4.37 38.11
C LEU A 392 19.56 3.96 39.27
N GLU A 393 20.76 3.45 38.96
CA GLU A 393 21.73 3.09 39.99
C GLU A 393 22.46 4.33 40.50
N ALA A 394 22.39 4.55 41.81
CA ALA A 394 23.07 5.60 42.53
C ALA A 394 24.18 5.01 43.41
N SER A 395 25.25 5.77 43.55
CA SER A 395 26.37 5.45 44.44
C SER A 395 26.76 6.68 45.24
N ILE A 396 27.54 6.46 46.30
CA ILE A 396 28.03 7.50 47.20
C ILE A 396 29.54 7.42 47.23
N VAL A 397 30.21 8.55 47.00
CA VAL A 397 31.67 8.62 47.11
C VAL A 397 32.08 8.49 48.59
N GLY A 398 33.10 7.68 48.86
CA GLY A 398 33.75 7.60 50.18
C GLY A 398 33.23 6.48 51.10
N LEU A 399 32.27 5.66 50.67
CA LEU A 399 31.83 4.51 51.49
C LEU A 399 32.82 3.34 51.49
N ASP A 400 33.70 3.29 50.50
CA ASP A 400 34.68 2.23 50.29
C ASP A 400 35.99 2.46 51.06
N ARG A 401 36.18 3.65 51.64
CA ARG A 401 37.42 4.02 52.33
C ARG A 401 37.15 4.95 53.51
N LEU A 402 37.71 4.60 54.67
CA LEU A 402 37.77 5.47 55.83
C LEU A 402 39.23 5.84 56.13
N ASP A 403 39.53 7.13 56.04
CA ASP A 403 40.81 7.69 56.49
C ASP A 403 40.64 8.27 57.89
N GLY A 404 41.65 8.08 58.75
CA GLY A 404 41.58 8.63 60.10
C GLY A 404 42.90 8.67 60.85
N LEU A 405 42.83 9.21 62.07
CA LEU A 405 43.96 9.46 62.95
C LEU A 405 43.58 9.08 64.38
N VAL A 406 44.44 8.34 65.08
CA VAL A 406 44.23 7.96 66.48
C VAL A 406 45.20 8.71 67.37
N ARG A 407 44.68 9.42 68.38
CA ARG A 407 45.45 10.23 69.32
C ARG A 407 45.14 9.90 70.77
N ASN A 408 46.07 10.22 71.66
CA ASN A 408 45.86 10.19 73.09
C ASN A 408 44.95 11.36 73.49
N ALA A 409 43.87 11.06 74.20
CA ALA A 409 42.90 12.07 74.65
C ALA A 409 43.52 13.11 75.61
N LEU A 410 44.53 12.72 76.40
CA LEU A 410 45.16 13.60 77.40
C LEU A 410 46.32 14.41 76.82
N THR A 411 47.21 13.78 76.05
CA THR A 411 48.43 14.45 75.56
C THR A 411 48.27 15.04 74.16
N GLY A 412 47.31 14.55 73.38
CA GLY A 412 47.17 14.88 71.96
C GLY A 412 48.15 14.15 71.04
N ASP A 413 49.06 13.34 71.59
CA ASP A 413 50.06 12.60 70.82
C ASP A 413 49.43 11.50 69.95
N GLU A 414 50.07 11.20 68.83
CA GLU A 414 49.66 10.15 67.90
C GLU A 414 49.90 8.75 68.48
N ILE A 415 48.92 7.85 68.36
CA ILE A 415 49.02 6.47 68.90
C ILE A 415 49.42 5.51 67.78
N VAL A 416 50.64 5.01 67.83
CA VAL A 416 51.20 4.05 66.85
C VAL A 416 50.74 2.62 67.14
N GLY A 417 50.36 1.88 66.09
CA GLY A 417 49.96 0.48 66.15
C GLY A 417 48.69 0.20 66.98
N ALA A 418 47.74 1.13 67.01
CA ALA A 418 46.38 0.88 67.49
C ALA A 418 45.61 0.05 66.47
N GLU A 419 44.89 -0.98 66.91
CA GLU A 419 44.05 -1.81 66.04
C GLU A 419 42.71 -1.11 65.82
N VAL A 420 42.38 -0.84 64.56
CA VAL A 420 41.12 -0.26 64.10
C VAL A 420 40.31 -1.35 63.42
N TYR A 421 39.08 -1.55 63.86
CA TYR A 421 38.13 -2.54 63.33
C TYR A 421 36.82 -1.88 62.92
N MET A 422 36.37 -2.16 61.69
CA MET A 422 35.11 -1.67 61.13
C MET A 422 34.63 -2.62 60.03
N ALA A 423 33.33 -2.89 59.96
CA ALA A 423 32.72 -3.76 58.94
C ALA A 423 33.49 -5.09 58.71
N GLY A 424 34.01 -5.71 59.77
CA GLY A 424 34.75 -6.97 59.64
C GLY A 424 36.19 -6.83 59.10
N GLU A 425 36.63 -5.62 58.75
CA GLU A 425 37.99 -5.31 58.30
C GLU A 425 38.84 -4.78 59.45
N ARG A 426 40.15 -5.06 59.42
CA ARG A 426 41.11 -4.68 60.47
C ARG A 426 42.33 -4.01 59.87
N ILE A 427 42.80 -2.95 60.51
CA ILE A 427 44.08 -2.30 60.19
C ILE A 427 44.76 -1.79 61.46
N HIS A 428 46.07 -1.58 61.41
CA HIS A 428 46.83 -0.95 62.48
C HIS A 428 47.25 0.46 62.07
N THR A 429 47.27 1.38 63.03
CA THR A 429 47.79 2.73 62.77
C THR A 429 49.29 2.72 62.50
N ASP A 430 49.71 3.60 61.59
CA ASP A 430 51.12 3.77 61.21
C ASP A 430 51.93 4.53 62.28
N ARG A 431 53.18 4.88 61.94
CA ARG A 431 54.09 5.65 62.81
C ARG A 431 53.62 7.07 63.16
N HIS A 432 52.60 7.57 62.46
CA HIS A 432 51.97 8.87 62.67
C HIS A 432 50.54 8.72 63.22
N GLY A 433 50.18 7.54 63.73
CA GLY A 433 48.83 7.27 64.23
C GLY A 433 47.73 7.24 63.16
N ARG A 434 48.08 7.30 61.86
CA ARG A 434 47.13 7.34 60.75
C ARG A 434 46.70 5.94 60.34
N PHE A 435 45.48 5.83 59.80
CA PHE A 435 44.99 4.60 59.20
C PHE A 435 44.13 4.90 57.97
N THR A 436 44.11 3.94 57.04
CA THR A 436 43.21 3.92 55.87
C THR A 436 42.57 2.53 55.79
N LEU A 437 41.29 2.44 56.10
CA LEU A 437 40.54 1.19 56.11
C LEU A 437 39.64 1.11 54.87
N PHE A 438 39.83 0.07 54.06
CA PHE A 438 39.01 -0.19 52.87
C PHE A 438 37.84 -1.10 53.21
N ILE A 439 36.62 -0.77 52.74
CA ILE A 439 35.38 -1.50 53.06
C ILE A 439 34.83 -2.15 51.80
N SER A 440 34.67 -3.47 51.85
CA SER A 440 34.07 -4.24 50.75
C SER A 440 32.61 -3.84 50.48
N LYS A 441 32.21 -3.80 49.20
CA LYS A 441 30.86 -3.34 48.76
C LYS A 441 29.69 -3.94 49.54
N GLN A 442 29.78 -5.21 49.90
CA GLN A 442 28.72 -5.94 50.62
C GLN A 442 28.53 -5.47 52.07
N ARG A 443 29.53 -4.78 52.63
CA ARG A 443 29.53 -4.29 54.00
C ARG A 443 29.52 -2.76 54.10
N GLN A 444 29.43 -2.06 52.97
CA GLN A 444 29.31 -0.61 52.94
C GLN A 444 27.96 -0.19 53.51
N ALA A 445 27.97 0.90 54.29
CA ALA A 445 26.77 1.45 54.91
C ALA A 445 27.02 2.94 55.24
N LEU A 446 25.96 3.75 55.23
CA LEU A 446 26.03 5.19 55.52
C LEU A 446 26.61 5.48 56.91
N LYS A 447 26.31 4.63 57.88
CA LYS A 447 26.84 4.68 59.25
C LYS A 447 27.45 3.35 59.60
N GLN A 448 28.62 3.37 60.21
CA GLN A 448 29.31 2.17 60.65
C GLN A 448 29.86 2.31 62.06
N GLN A 449 29.85 1.20 62.79
CA GLN A 449 30.49 1.13 64.09
C GLN A 449 31.99 0.93 63.91
N ILE A 450 32.77 1.91 64.34
CA ILE A 450 34.22 1.79 64.47
C ILE A 450 34.56 1.33 65.88
N SER A 451 35.51 0.42 66.01
CA SER A 451 36.11 0.00 67.27
C SER A 451 37.62 0.18 67.19
N VAL A 452 38.21 0.91 68.12
CA VAL A 452 39.66 1.11 68.18
C VAL A 452 40.18 0.62 69.52
N SER A 453 41.30 -0.12 69.50
CA SER A 453 41.90 -0.65 70.73
C SER A 453 43.43 -0.62 70.68
N LYS A 454 44.04 -0.37 71.84
CA LYS A 454 45.50 -0.39 72.04
C LYS A 454 45.79 -0.79 73.49
N THR A 455 46.83 -1.59 73.70
CA THR A 455 47.32 -1.91 75.05
C THR A 455 47.66 -0.62 75.81
N GLY A 456 47.17 -0.51 77.05
CA GLY A 456 47.32 0.71 77.88
C GLY A 456 46.20 1.74 77.69
N PHE A 457 45.29 1.55 76.74
CA PHE A 457 44.17 2.47 76.47
C PHE A 457 42.82 1.77 76.60
N GLU A 458 41.80 2.54 76.96
CA GLU A 458 40.41 2.09 76.94
C GLU A 458 39.95 1.84 75.50
N ARG A 459 39.07 0.85 75.33
CA ARG A 459 38.54 0.51 74.00
C ARG A 459 37.53 1.57 73.59
N TYR A 460 37.77 2.22 72.46
CA TYR A 460 36.83 3.16 71.87
C TYR A 460 35.86 2.44 70.94
N THR A 461 34.58 2.77 71.00
CA THR A 461 33.58 2.27 70.04
C THR A 461 32.51 3.32 69.79
N ARG A 462 32.29 3.69 68.52
CA ARG A 462 31.28 4.69 68.14
C ARG A 462 30.70 4.39 66.76
N SER A 463 29.44 4.77 66.54
CA SER A 463 28.88 4.84 65.19
C SER A 463 29.32 6.15 64.52
N ILE A 464 30.01 6.08 63.40
CA ILE A 464 30.43 7.25 62.62
C ILE A 464 29.73 7.25 61.24
N PRO A 465 29.40 8.43 60.68
CA PRO A 465 29.02 8.52 59.28
C PRO A 465 30.23 8.21 58.41
N MET A 466 30.02 7.41 57.36
CA MET A 466 31.05 7.08 56.37
C MET A 466 31.22 8.16 55.30
N VAL A 467 30.29 9.12 55.26
CA VAL A 467 30.22 10.14 54.22
C VAL A 467 30.83 11.44 54.75
N GLY A 468 31.88 11.90 54.09
CA GLY A 468 32.64 13.11 54.45
C GLY A 468 34.05 13.08 53.84
N ILE A 469 34.62 14.25 53.56
CA ILE A 469 35.99 14.36 53.00
C ILE A 469 37.04 14.35 54.12
N ASP A 470 36.65 14.72 55.34
CA ASP A 470 37.60 14.94 56.42
C ASP A 470 38.00 13.62 57.13
N PRO A 471 39.30 13.41 57.37
CA PRO A 471 39.77 12.23 58.09
C PRO A 471 39.21 12.20 59.52
N THR A 472 38.72 11.04 59.93
CA THR A 472 38.12 10.85 61.26
C THR A 472 39.21 10.83 62.32
N THR A 473 39.18 11.78 63.27
CA THR A 473 40.08 11.76 64.43
C THR A 473 39.43 11.08 65.62
N ILE A 474 40.13 10.09 66.19
CA ILE A 474 39.67 9.27 67.32
C ILE A 474 40.62 9.49 68.49
N PHE A 475 40.07 9.85 69.64
CA PHE A 475 40.83 10.02 70.87
C PHE A 475 40.64 8.80 71.77
N LEU A 476 41.74 8.17 72.20
CA LEU A 476 41.73 7.08 73.17
C LEU A 476 42.14 7.59 74.55
N GLU A 477 41.38 7.22 75.56
CA GLU A 477 41.69 7.51 76.96
C GLU A 477 42.65 6.44 77.50
N PRO A 478 43.75 6.80 78.18
CA PRO A 478 44.59 5.83 78.86
C PRO A 478 43.77 5.07 79.90
N LYS A 479 43.96 3.76 80.02
CA LYS A 479 43.36 3.00 81.13
C LYS A 479 43.85 3.63 82.42
N HIS A 480 42.93 4.06 83.26
CA HIS A 480 43.28 4.38 84.63
C HIS A 480 43.92 3.11 85.21
N THR A 481 45.23 3.15 85.45
CA THR A 481 45.89 2.18 86.32
C THR A 481 45.29 2.43 87.69
N THR A 482 44.17 1.76 87.97
CA THR A 482 43.47 1.84 89.24
C THR A 482 44.37 1.22 90.31
N GLY A 483 45.24 2.07 90.87
CA GLY A 483 45.98 1.86 92.11
C GLY A 483 47.21 0.96 92.01
N GLN A 484 48.40 1.56 92.11
CA GLN A 484 49.42 1.16 93.09
C GLN A 484 50.53 2.23 93.13
N GLN A 485 50.89 2.64 94.35
CA GLN A 485 51.89 3.66 94.73
C GLN A 485 51.41 5.13 94.81
N ALA A 486 50.45 5.38 95.70
CA ALA A 486 50.35 6.66 96.41
C ALA A 486 50.29 6.40 97.93
N GLN A 487 51.20 5.56 98.43
CA GLN A 487 51.36 5.30 99.86
C GLN A 487 52.81 5.22 100.36
N ASP A 488 53.81 5.42 99.51
CA ASP A 488 55.20 5.62 99.94
C ASP A 488 55.78 6.88 99.26
N LEU A 489 55.41 8.05 99.78
CA LEU A 489 56.18 9.29 99.71
C LEU A 489 55.79 10.19 100.89
#